data_AF-A0A7V2GCG1-F1
#
_entry.id   AF-A0A7V2GCG1-F1
#
_cell.length_a   1.000
_cell.length_b   1.000
_cell.length_c   1.000
_cell.angle_alpha   90.00
_cell.angle_beta   90.00
_cell.angle_gamma   90.00
#
_symmetry.space_group_name_H-M   'P 1'
#
loop_
_entity.id
_entity.type
_entity.pdbx_description
1 polymer ?
#
loop_
_entity_poly.entity_id
_entity_poly.type
_entity_poly.pdbx_seq_one_letter_code
_entity_poly.pdbx_strand_id
1 'polypeptide(L)'
;MKKFALSIICVVVTFCMVGVSQPFAEDGMDLKFATESNSVWILDKATHQLVFLQYEGKNVWKSNIAHVPAEFILDESEIKAVGMRGTSLFVCDKSQGLVVLFEVSKDRSVTTYPVISAREALKPPGK
;
A
#
# COMPACT_ATOMS: atom_id res chain seq x y z
N MET A 1 -2.25 17.30 60.41
CA MET A 1 -1.26 18.06 59.62
C MET A 1 -1.31 17.55 58.19
N LYS A 2 -2.02 18.29 57.32
CA LYS A 2 -2.14 18.01 55.88
C LYS A 2 -0.96 18.65 55.19
N LYS A 3 -0.03 17.87 54.62
CA LYS A 3 1.08 18.40 53.83
C LYS A 3 1.38 17.45 52.67
N PHE A 4 1.27 18.00 51.46
CA PHE A 4 1.78 17.50 50.17
C PHE A 4 1.01 16.36 49.48
N ALA A 5 -0.26 16.61 49.15
CA ALA A 5 -1.02 15.83 48.16
C ALA A 5 -1.22 16.55 46.80
N LEU A 6 -0.49 17.63 46.54
CA LEU A 6 -0.70 18.47 45.35
C LEU A 6 0.66 19.02 44.88
N SER A 7 1.37 18.30 43.98
CA SER A 7 2.43 18.85 43.08
C SER A 7 3.25 17.78 42.33
N ILE A 8 2.74 16.56 42.11
CA ILE A 8 3.32 15.62 41.13
C ILE A 8 2.24 15.26 40.11
N ILE A 9 1.51 16.28 39.67
CA ILE A 9 0.55 16.26 38.57
C ILE A 9 0.94 17.43 37.69
N CYS A 10 2.08 17.35 36.97
CA CYS A 10 2.32 18.25 35.83
C CYS A 10 3.54 17.97 34.92
N VAL A 11 4.57 17.21 35.27
CA VAL A 11 5.82 17.23 34.44
C VAL A 11 6.49 15.89 34.17
N VAL A 12 5.96 14.76 34.66
CA VAL A 12 6.59 13.45 34.40
C VAL A 12 5.77 12.65 33.40
N VAL A 13 6.17 12.82 32.14
CA VAL A 13 6.16 11.75 31.12
C VAL A 13 4.81 11.53 30.43
N THR A 14 4.41 12.61 29.76
CA THR A 14 3.74 12.70 28.46
C THR A 14 4.44 11.86 27.35
N PHE A 15 4.94 10.64 27.62
CA PHE A 15 5.92 10.00 26.73
C PHE A 15 5.67 8.55 26.28
N CYS A 16 4.50 7.92 26.49
CA CYS A 16 4.41 6.50 26.08
C CYS A 16 3.25 6.07 25.17
N MET A 17 2.24 6.89 24.86
CA MET A 17 1.16 6.40 23.96
C MET A 17 0.59 7.47 23.04
N VAL A 18 1.44 8.32 22.47
CA VAL A 18 1.11 8.84 21.14
C VAL A 18 1.56 7.76 20.18
N GLY A 19 0.62 6.93 19.73
CA GLY A 19 0.80 6.08 18.57
C GLY A 19 1.01 6.98 17.36
N VAL A 20 2.23 7.50 17.23
CA VAL A 20 2.66 8.14 16.00
C VAL A 20 3.13 7.00 15.13
N SER A 21 2.25 6.50 14.26
CA SER A 21 2.71 5.93 13.01
C SER A 21 3.43 7.05 12.28
N GLN A 22 4.73 7.19 12.52
CA GLN A 22 5.55 8.08 11.70
C GLN A 22 5.47 7.52 10.28
N PRO A 23 4.98 8.28 9.30
CA PRO A 23 5.06 7.85 7.92
C PRO A 23 6.55 7.75 7.59
N PHE A 24 6.99 6.57 7.17
CA PHE A 24 8.27 6.38 6.51
C PHE A 24 8.24 7.16 5.19
N ALA A 25 8.51 8.46 5.25
CA ALA A 25 8.68 9.33 4.09
C ALA A 25 9.56 10.52 4.47
N GLU A 26 10.79 10.25 4.88
CA GLU A 26 11.83 11.28 5.02
C GLU A 26 12.99 10.94 4.09
N ASP A 27 12.66 10.74 2.80
CA ASP A 27 13.64 10.75 1.71
C ASP A 27 12.97 10.89 0.32
N GLY A 28 12.13 11.92 0.10
CA GLY A 28 11.64 12.34 -1.24
C GLY A 28 10.93 11.31 -2.14
N MET A 29 10.78 10.06 -1.69
CA MET A 29 10.20 8.96 -2.45
C MET A 29 8.71 8.93 -2.19
N ASP A 30 7.96 9.15 -3.25
CA ASP A 30 6.52 9.26 -3.20
C ASP A 30 5.88 7.87 -3.36
N LEU A 31 5.87 7.09 -2.28
CA LEU A 31 5.54 5.66 -2.31
C LEU A 31 4.14 5.35 -1.79
N LYS A 32 3.51 4.31 -2.34
CA LYS A 32 2.37 3.61 -1.74
C LYS A 32 2.75 2.17 -1.41
N PHE A 33 2.17 1.64 -0.33
CA PHE A 33 2.38 0.28 0.13
C PHE A 33 1.06 -0.48 0.25
N ALA A 34 1.06 -1.76 -0.11
CA ALA A 34 -0.01 -2.68 0.24
C ALA A 34 0.59 -3.95 0.83
N THR A 35 0.23 -4.25 2.08
CA THR A 35 0.76 -5.39 2.82
C THR A 35 -0.31 -6.46 2.98
N GLU A 36 0.10 -7.72 2.91
CA GLU A 36 -0.77 -8.87 3.20
C GLU A 36 0.11 -10.04 3.66
N SER A 37 -0.25 -10.64 4.79
CA SER A 37 0.54 -11.70 5.44
C SER A 37 2.02 -11.29 5.64
N ASN A 38 2.96 -12.01 5.03
CA ASN A 38 4.41 -11.75 5.09
C ASN A 38 4.93 -11.09 3.80
N SER A 39 4.08 -10.33 3.11
CA SER A 39 4.41 -9.71 1.82
C SER A 39 4.06 -8.23 1.77
N VAL A 40 4.70 -7.52 0.85
CA VAL A 40 4.45 -6.11 0.58
C VAL A 40 4.59 -5.82 -0.92
N TRP A 41 3.59 -5.14 -1.46
CA TRP A 41 3.71 -4.41 -2.72
C TRP A 41 4.16 -2.98 -2.43
N ILE A 42 5.10 -2.48 -3.22
CA ILE A 42 5.64 -1.13 -3.16
C ILE A 42 5.46 -0.50 -4.53
N LEU A 43 4.75 0.63 -4.57
CA LEU A 43 4.52 1.43 -5.77
C LEU A 43 5.21 2.78 -5.58
N ASP A 44 6.12 3.12 -6.49
CA ASP A 44 6.62 4.48 -6.64
C ASP A 44 5.69 5.27 -7.56
N LYS A 45 5.07 6.32 -7.01
CA LYS A 45 4.12 7.16 -7.75
C LYS A 45 4.80 8.02 -8.82
N ALA A 46 6.04 8.42 -8.62
CA ALA A 46 6.75 9.26 -9.58
C ALA A 46 7.14 8.48 -10.84
N THR A 47 7.58 7.24 -10.66
CA THR A 47 8.07 6.38 -11.78
C THR A 47 7.04 5.36 -12.25
N HIS A 48 5.89 5.27 -11.57
CA HIS A 48 4.89 4.21 -11.75
C HIS A 48 5.46 2.79 -11.56
N GLN A 49 6.66 2.65 -10.97
CA GLN A 49 7.31 1.36 -10.78
C GLN A 49 6.67 0.62 -9.61
N LEU A 50 6.37 -0.65 -9.84
CA LEU A 50 5.73 -1.54 -8.90
C LEU A 50 6.62 -2.75 -8.65
N VAL A 51 6.80 -3.11 -7.37
CA VAL A 51 7.55 -4.31 -6.98
C VAL A 51 6.84 -5.04 -5.84
N PHE A 52 6.93 -6.36 -5.84
CA PHE A 52 6.48 -7.22 -4.75
C PHE A 52 7.68 -7.79 -4.00
N LEU A 53 7.59 -7.79 -2.67
CA LEU A 53 8.54 -8.42 -1.76
C LEU A 53 7.80 -9.42 -0.86
N GLN A 54 8.40 -10.58 -0.63
CA GLN A 54 7.93 -11.56 0.34
C GLN A 54 9.05 -11.97 1.28
N TYR A 55 8.75 -11.94 2.58
CA TYR A 55 9.67 -12.34 3.63
C TYR A 55 9.62 -13.86 3.82
N GLU A 56 10.67 -14.57 3.41
CA GLU A 56 10.81 -16.02 3.55
C GLU A 56 11.83 -16.33 4.66
N GLY A 57 11.38 -16.24 5.91
CA GLY A 57 12.23 -16.40 7.09
C GLY A 57 13.25 -15.24 7.20
N LYS A 58 14.53 -15.54 6.98
CA LYS A 58 15.62 -14.53 7.01
C LYS A 58 15.94 -13.94 5.63
N ASN A 59 15.29 -14.43 4.57
CA ASN A 59 15.51 -13.97 3.20
C ASN A 59 14.33 -13.10 2.74
N VAL A 60 14.60 -12.20 1.79
CA VAL A 60 13.56 -11.44 1.07
C VAL A 60 13.57 -11.91 -0.37
N TRP A 61 12.45 -12.48 -0.80
CA TRP A 61 12.20 -12.75 -2.20
C TRP A 61 11.62 -11.49 -2.85
N LYS A 62 12.11 -11.12 -4.04
CA LYS A 62 11.74 -9.90 -4.76
C LYS A 62 11.32 -10.25 -6.19
N SER A 63 10.21 -9.66 -6.66
CA SER A 63 9.76 -9.78 -8.04
C SER A 63 10.58 -8.90 -9.00
N ASN A 64 10.39 -9.13 -10.29
CA ASN A 64 10.74 -8.15 -11.32
C ASN A 64 9.90 -6.88 -11.14
N ILE A 65 10.40 -5.76 -11.67
CA ILE A 65 9.68 -4.48 -11.66
C ILE A 65 8.57 -4.54 -12.71
N ALA A 66 7.35 -4.21 -12.30
CA ALA A 66 6.22 -3.93 -13.18
C ALA A 66 5.95 -2.42 -13.21
N HIS A 67 5.02 -2.00 -14.07
CA HIS A 67 4.63 -0.60 -14.15
C HIS A 67 3.11 -0.48 -14.08
N VAL A 68 2.63 0.46 -13.27
CA VAL A 68 1.23 0.88 -13.31
C VAL A 68 1.00 1.70 -14.58
N PRO A 69 -0.08 1.45 -15.34
CA PRO A 69 -0.34 2.19 -16.57
C PRO A 69 -0.31 3.70 -16.35
N ALA A 70 0.23 4.44 -17.32
CA ALA A 70 0.54 5.86 -17.18
C ALA A 70 -0.72 6.74 -17.05
N GLU A 71 -1.88 6.24 -17.48
CA GLU A 71 -3.17 6.92 -17.37
C GLU A 71 -3.70 7.02 -15.93
N PHE A 72 -3.18 6.21 -14.99
CA PHE A 72 -3.60 6.25 -13.59
C PHE A 72 -3.08 7.51 -12.89
N ILE A 73 -3.99 8.24 -12.24
CA ILE A 73 -3.65 9.34 -11.34
C ILE A 73 -3.33 8.73 -9.97
N LEU A 74 -2.04 8.49 -9.72
CA LEU A 74 -1.61 7.72 -8.55
C LEU A 74 -1.86 8.42 -7.22
N ASP A 75 -1.95 9.75 -7.17
CA ASP A 75 -2.33 10.47 -5.95
C ASP A 75 -3.75 10.12 -5.50
N GLU A 76 -4.67 10.00 -6.46
CA GLU A 76 -6.07 9.64 -6.24
C GLU A 76 -6.32 8.12 -6.25
N SER A 77 -5.24 7.34 -6.34
CA SER A 77 -5.31 5.88 -6.40
C SER A 77 -5.25 5.23 -5.02
N GLU A 78 -5.96 4.10 -4.87
CA GLU A 78 -5.82 3.17 -3.74
C GLU A 78 -5.20 1.87 -4.24
N ILE A 79 -4.33 1.25 -3.44
CA ILE A 79 -3.76 -0.06 -3.76
C ILE A 79 -4.10 -1.08 -2.68
N LYS A 80 -4.43 -2.31 -3.09
CA LYS A 80 -4.89 -3.36 -2.18
C LYS A 80 -4.34 -4.72 -2.57
N ALA A 81 -3.53 -5.29 -1.68
CA ALA A 81 -3.01 -6.65 -1.83
C ALA A 81 -4.13 -7.66 -1.51
N VAL A 82 -4.23 -8.70 -2.33
CA VAL A 82 -5.24 -9.76 -2.22
C VAL A 82 -4.65 -11.09 -2.66
N GLY A 83 -5.44 -12.16 -2.55
CA GLY A 83 -5.00 -13.51 -2.93
C GLY A 83 -4.13 -14.17 -1.86
N MET A 84 -3.70 -15.39 -2.13
CA MET A 84 -2.93 -16.18 -1.17
C MET A 84 -1.58 -15.51 -0.89
N ARG A 85 -1.36 -15.08 0.37
CA ARG A 85 -0.17 -14.32 0.79
C ARG A 85 0.05 -13.02 0.02
N GLY A 86 -1.00 -12.38 -0.48
CA GLY A 86 -0.89 -11.08 -1.14
C GLY A 86 -0.27 -11.12 -2.54
N THR A 87 -0.24 -12.28 -3.22
CA THR A 87 0.37 -12.42 -4.55
C THR A 87 -0.35 -11.66 -5.66
N SER A 88 -1.48 -11.05 -5.37
CA SER A 88 -2.22 -10.21 -6.30
C SER A 88 -2.37 -8.79 -5.74
N LEU A 89 -2.41 -7.79 -6.62
CA LEU A 89 -2.61 -6.39 -6.24
C LEU A 89 -3.65 -5.74 -7.15
N PHE A 90 -4.65 -5.12 -6.55
CA PHE A 90 -5.49 -4.15 -7.24
C PHE A 90 -4.92 -2.75 -7.06
N VAL A 91 -4.83 -2.00 -8.15
CA VAL A 91 -4.65 -0.54 -8.15
C VAL A 91 -5.91 0.08 -8.70
N CYS A 92 -6.52 1.00 -7.96
CA CYS A 92 -7.80 1.62 -8.28
C CYS A 92 -7.64 3.14 -8.29
N ASP A 93 -7.71 3.75 -9.48
CA ASP A 93 -7.82 5.20 -9.62
C ASP A 93 -9.29 5.60 -9.39
N LYS A 94 -9.57 6.23 -8.25
CA LYS A 94 -10.92 6.61 -7.87
C LYS A 94 -11.47 7.75 -8.71
N SER A 95 -10.61 8.65 -9.18
CA SER A 95 -10.99 9.84 -9.93
C SER A 95 -11.55 9.45 -11.31
N GLN A 96 -10.88 8.50 -11.96
CA GLN A 96 -11.26 8.01 -13.29
C GLN A 96 -12.16 6.77 -13.23
N GLY A 97 -12.16 6.04 -12.11
CA GLY A 97 -12.85 4.76 -11.99
C GLY A 97 -12.15 3.62 -12.73
N LEU A 98 -10.83 3.70 -12.87
CA LEU A 98 -10.00 2.68 -13.50
C LEU A 98 -9.47 1.70 -12.45
N VAL A 99 -9.40 0.42 -12.81
CA VAL A 99 -8.84 -0.63 -11.99
C VAL A 99 -7.90 -1.47 -12.83
N VAL A 100 -6.73 -1.77 -12.29
CA VAL A 100 -5.78 -2.73 -12.88
C VAL A 100 -5.41 -3.77 -11.82
N LEU A 101 -5.22 -5.01 -12.27
CA LEU A 101 -4.81 -6.14 -11.45
C LEU A 101 -3.39 -6.55 -11.84
N PHE A 102 -2.56 -6.79 -10.83
CA PHE A 102 -1.26 -7.43 -10.96
C PHE A 102 -1.26 -8.76 -10.25
N GLU A 103 -0.52 -9.72 -10.78
CA GLU A 103 -0.27 -11.00 -10.12
C GLU A 103 1.20 -11.37 -10.24
N VAL A 104 1.83 -11.72 -9.12
CA VAL A 104 3.22 -12.17 -9.10
C VAL A 104 3.28 -13.70 -9.18
N SER A 105 4.16 -14.19 -10.05
CA SER A 105 4.43 -15.62 -10.23
C SER A 105 5.70 -16.05 -9.51
N LYS A 106 5.83 -17.37 -9.27
CA LYS A 106 6.99 -17.96 -8.56
C LYS A 106 8.33 -17.71 -9.25
N ASP A 107 8.32 -17.46 -10.55
CA ASP A 107 9.49 -17.15 -11.36
C ASP A 107 9.91 -15.66 -11.30
N ARG A 108 9.28 -14.87 -10.41
CA ARG A 108 9.48 -13.41 -10.24
C ARG A 108 8.83 -12.55 -11.29
N SER A 109 8.17 -13.13 -12.31
CA SER A 109 7.40 -12.33 -13.25
C SER A 109 6.18 -11.71 -12.57
N VAL A 110 5.81 -10.52 -13.01
CA VAL A 110 4.57 -9.85 -12.62
C VAL A 110 3.71 -9.70 -13.87
N THR A 111 2.56 -10.33 -13.86
CA THR A 111 1.56 -10.22 -14.92
C THR A 111 0.67 -9.03 -14.64
N THR A 112 0.58 -8.10 -15.60
CA THR A 112 -0.40 -7.01 -15.59
C THR A 112 -1.61 -7.44 -16.42
N TYR A 113 -2.78 -7.48 -15.80
CA TYR A 113 -4.03 -7.75 -16.48
C TYR A 113 -4.56 -6.48 -17.17
N PRO A 114 -5.45 -6.60 -18.18
CA PRO A 114 -6.03 -5.44 -18.85
C PRO A 114 -6.68 -4.47 -17.86
N VAL A 115 -6.53 -3.17 -18.13
CA VAL A 115 -7.21 -2.11 -17.38
C VAL A 115 -8.71 -2.23 -17.58
N ILE A 116 -9.45 -2.11 -16.49
CA ILE A 116 -10.90 -2.18 -16.47
C ILE A 116 -11.45 -0.82 -16.03
N SER A 117 -12.43 -0.30 -16.78
CA SER A 117 -13.31 0.76 -16.29
C SER A 117 -14.35 0.14 -15.36
N ALA A 118 -14.22 0.36 -14.05
CA ALA A 118 -15.17 -0.18 -13.08
C ALA A 118 -16.60 0.34 -13.33
N ARG A 119 -16.71 1.59 -13.81
CA ARG A 119 -18.00 2.19 -14.16
C ARG A 119 -18.68 1.47 -15.32
N GLU A 120 -17.91 1.00 -16.30
CA GLU A 120 -18.45 0.25 -17.43
C GLU A 120 -18.73 -1.20 -17.07
N ALA A 121 -17.84 -1.84 -16.32
CA ALA A 121 -17.99 -3.23 -15.89
C ALA A 121 -19.21 -3.44 -14.96
N LEU A 122 -19.57 -2.42 -14.19
CA LEU A 122 -20.74 -2.44 -13.30
C LEU A 122 -22.04 -2.00 -13.99
N LYS A 123 -22.01 -1.59 -15.27
CA LYS A 123 -23.26 -1.33 -15.99
C LYS A 123 -24.04 -2.64 -16.11
N PRO A 124 -25.35 -2.63 -15.81
CA PRO A 124 -26.17 -3.79 -16.07
C PRO A 124 -26.14 -4.12 -17.58
N PRO A 125 -26.12 -5.40 -17.96
CA PRO A 125 -26.16 -5.79 -19.36
C PRO A 125 -27.48 -5.31 -19.97
N GLY A 126 -27.40 -4.38 -20.93
CA GLY A 126 -28.51 -3.97 -21.81
C GLY A 126 -29.59 -3.10 -21.16
N LYS A 127 -29.52 -1.79 -21.39
CA LYS A 127 -30.69 -0.95 -21.63
C LYS A 127 -30.52 -0.27 -22.97
#